data_AF-W6JXL4-F1
#
_entry.id   AF-W6JXL4-F1
#
_cell.length_a   1.000
_cell.length_b   1.000
_cell.length_c   1.000
_cell.angle_alpha   90.00
_cell.angle_beta   90.00
_cell.angle_gamma   90.00
#
_symmetry.space_group_name_H-M   'P 1'
#
loop_
_entity.id
_entity.type
_entity.pdbx_description
1 polymer ?
#
loop_
_entity_poly.entity_id
_entity_poly.type
_entity_poly.pdbx_seq_one_letter_code
_entity_poly.pdbx_strand_id
1 'polypeptide(L)' 'MAAGAAAGDRVAVAALDLPDAEVDWPDTGHTVEVHRAVLRREIVAFHVGEEPGEDADLLWFDITEADLVAQHLTDS' A
#
# COMPACT_ATOMS: atom_id res chain seq x y z
N MET A 1 -6.23 -3.39 2.45
CA MET A 1 -6.41 -3.25 0.99
C MET A 1 -5.26 -2.41 0.46
N ALA A 2 -4.49 -2.98 -0.46
CA ALA A 2 -3.22 -2.46 -0.94
C ALA A 2 -3.42 -1.53 -2.14
N ALA A 3 -3.08 -0.25 -2.01
CA ALA A 3 -2.86 0.58 -3.20
C ALA A 3 -1.46 0.27 -3.75
N GLY A 4 -1.40 -0.57 -4.79
CA GLY A 4 -0.16 -0.94 -5.48
C GLY A 4 0.29 0.14 -6.45
N ALA A 5 1.34 0.89 -6.12
CA ALA A 5 2.06 1.70 -7.09
C ALA A 5 3.32 0.93 -7.49
N ALA A 6 3.42 0.51 -8.75
CA ALA A 6 4.64 -0.05 -9.32
C ALA A 6 5.62 1.11 -9.56
N ALA A 7 6.56 1.32 -8.63
CA ALA A 7 7.72 2.17 -8.82
C ALA A 7 8.90 1.24 -9.15
N GLY A 8 9.14 1.01 -10.44
CA GLY A 8 9.97 -0.12 -10.90
C GLY A 8 9.23 -1.46 -10.83
N ASP A 9 9.96 -2.57 -10.90
CA ASP A 9 9.41 -3.93 -10.79
C ASP A 9 9.00 -4.31 -9.33
N ARG A 10 9.10 -3.38 -8.37
CA ARG A 10 8.77 -3.61 -6.95
C ARG A 10 7.34 -3.17 -6.62
N VAL A 11 6.67 -3.98 -5.78
CA VAL A 11 5.31 -3.73 -5.30
C VAL A 11 5.37 -3.08 -3.91
N ALA A 12 4.60 -2.01 -3.71
CA ALA A 12 4.33 -1.44 -2.39
C ALA A 12 2.83 -1.46 -2.11
N VAL A 13 2.47 -1.73 -0.85
CA VAL A 13 1.12 -1.93 -0.37
C VAL A 13 0.91 -1.06 0.86
N ALA A 14 0.06 -0.04 0.78
CA ALA A 14 -0.38 0.70 1.95
C ALA A 14 -1.56 0.00 2.62
N ALA A 15 -1.51 -0.20 3.94
CA ALA A 15 -2.65 -0.60 4.75
C ALA A 15 -3.30 0.67 5.33
N LEU A 16 -4.63 0.79 5.18
CA LEU A 16 -5.41 1.97 5.54
C LEU A 16 -6.44 1.65 6.60
N ASP A 17 -6.69 2.60 7.50
CA ASP A 17 -7.81 2.62 8.43
C ASP A 17 -8.81 3.69 7.98
N LEU A 18 -9.94 3.25 7.42
CA LEU A 18 -10.97 4.10 6.83
C LEU A 18 -12.34 3.75 7.42
N PRO A 19 -13.22 4.74 7.63
CA PRO A 19 -14.62 4.45 7.95
C PRO A 19 -15.28 3.66 6.82
N ASP A 20 -16.09 2.66 7.17
CA ASP A 20 -16.77 1.79 6.20
C ASP A 20 -17.61 2.57 5.17
N ALA A 21 -18.27 3.64 5.61
CA ALA A 21 -19.09 4.51 4.76
C ALA A 21 -18.30 5.27 3.67
N GLU A 22 -16.97 5.29 3.75
CA GLU A 22 -16.09 5.93 2.76
C GLU A 22 -15.52 4.93 1.75
N VAL A 23 -15.88 3.65 1.86
CA VAL A 23 -15.39 2.56 1.05
C VAL A 23 -16.53 2.02 0.19
N ASP A 24 -16.39 2.11 -1.14
CA ASP A 24 -17.33 1.45 -2.05
C ASP A 24 -16.89 -0.02 -2.26
N TRP A 25 -17.55 -0.91 -1.53
CA TRP A 25 -17.24 -2.33 -1.57
C TRP A 25 -17.84 -2.98 -2.83
N PRO A 26 -17.04 -3.68 -3.64
CA PRO A 26 -17.58 -4.37 -4.80
C PRO A 26 -18.45 -5.56 -4.36
N ASP A 27 -19.61 -5.73 -5.00
CA ASP A 27 -20.44 -6.94 -4.82
C ASP A 27 -19.71 -8.22 -5.29
N THR A 28 -18.76 -8.07 -6.23
CA THR A 28 -17.93 -9.15 -6.77
C THR A 28 -16.52 -8.67 -7.11
N GLY A 29 -15.50 -9.47 -6.80
CA GLY A 29 -14.08 -9.14 -7.06
C GLY A 29 -13.33 -8.69 -5.81
N HIS A 30 -12.14 -8.10 -6.00
CA HIS A 30 -11.23 -7.72 -4.91
C HIS A 30 -10.72 -6.27 -5.02
N THR A 31 -11.24 -5.50 -5.97
CA THR A 31 -10.85 -4.11 -6.21
C THR A 31 -11.86 -3.17 -5.55
N VAL A 32 -11.38 -2.24 -4.74
CA VAL A 32 -12.19 -1.22 -4.08
C VAL A 32 -11.68 0.14 -4.54
N GLU A 33 -12.60 1.06 -4.79
CA GLU A 33 -12.26 2.43 -5.13
C GLU A 33 -12.37 3.34 -3.89
N VAL A 34 -11.39 4.22 -3.72
CA VAL A 34 -11.42 5.28 -2.70
C VAL A 34 -11.50 6.61 -3.44
N HIS A 35 -12.66 7.26 -3.41
CA HIS A 35 -12.93 8.47 -4.21
C HIS A 35 -12.38 9.78 -3.63
N ARG A 36 -11.42 9.69 -2.70
CA ARG A 36 -10.77 10.85 -2.09
C ARG A 36 -9.28 10.61 -1.92
N ALA A 37 -8.54 11.70 -1.74
CA ALA A 37 -7.17 11.59 -1.29
C ALA A 37 -7.11 10.91 0.08
N VAL A 38 -6.24 9.91 0.21
CA VAL A 38 -5.91 9.26 1.48
C VAL A 38 -4.91 10.13 2.23
N LEU A 39 -5.21 10.46 3.47
CA LEU A 39 -4.34 11.26 4.32
C LEU A 39 -3.28 10.36 4.95
N ARG A 40 -2.07 10.88 5.16
CA ARG A 40 -0.98 10.11 5.77
C ARG A 40 -1.36 9.50 7.13
N ARG A 41 -2.18 10.19 7.92
CA ARG A 41 -2.65 9.71 9.24
C ARG A 41 -3.59 8.51 9.18
N GLU A 42 -4.12 8.19 8.00
CA GLU A 42 -5.04 7.07 7.76
C GLU A 42 -4.29 5.83 7.29
N ILE A 43 -2.98 5.96 7.04
CA ILE A 43 -2.11 4.82 6.72
C ILE A 43 -1.62 4.25 8.05
N VAL A 44 -1.80 2.95 8.25
CA VAL A 44 -1.40 2.26 9.48
C VAL A 44 -0.11 1.46 9.32
N ALA A 45 0.20 1.03 8.09
CA ALA A 45 1.42 0.29 7.77
C ALA A 45 1.69 0.31 6.27
N PHE A 46 2.92 -0.03 5.90
CA PHE A 46 3.30 -0.35 4.53
C PHE A 46 3.82 -1.78 4.46
N HIS A 47 3.59 -2.42 3.32
CA HIS A 47 4.29 -3.63 2.95
C HIS A 47 5.01 -3.42 1.63
N VAL A 48 6.25 -3.87 1.53
CA VAL A 48 7.08 -3.68 0.33
C VAL A 48 7.67 -5.03 -0.07
N GLY A 49 7.61 -5.37 -1.35
CA GLY A 49 8.29 -6.55 -1.88
C GLY A 49 9.80 -6.47 -1.61
N GLU A 50 10.34 -7.48 -0.92
CA GLU A 50 11.78 -7.63 -0.67
C GLU A 50 12.56 -7.77 -1.97
N GLU A 51 11.92 -8.31 -3.00
CA GLU A 51 12.41 -8.44 -4.36
C GLU A 51 11.38 -7.87 -5.37
N PRO A 52 11.78 -7.62 -6.62
CA PRO A 52 10.83 -7.29 -7.67
C PRO A 52 9.99 -8.50 -8.10
N GLY A 53 8.73 -8.27 -8.46
CA GLY A 53 7.79 -9.32 -8.88
C GLY A 53 6.56 -9.45 -7.99
N GLU A 54 5.55 -10.15 -8.52
CA GLU A 54 4.23 -10.32 -7.90
C GLU A 54 4.22 -11.32 -6.73
N ASP A 55 5.14 -12.27 -6.73
CA ASP A 55 5.29 -13.32 -5.69
C ASP A 55 6.34 -12.96 -4.63
N ALA A 56 6.83 -11.71 -4.61
CA ALA A 56 7.86 -11.28 -3.69
C ALA A 56 7.38 -11.35 -2.22
N ASP A 57 8.26 -11.82 -1.34
CA ASP A 57 8.02 -11.76 0.11
C ASP A 57 7.85 -10.30 0.54
N LEU A 58 6.83 -10.05 1.37
CA LEU A 58 6.47 -8.70 1.78
C LEU A 58 7.08 -8.36 3.13
N LEU A 59 7.98 -7.37 3.13
CA LEU A 59 8.49 -6.74 4.35
C LEU A 59 7.43 -5.81 4.93
N TRP A 60 7.28 -5.81 6.26
CA TRP A 60 6.32 -4.95 6.97
C TRP A 60 7.03 -3.75 7.60
N PHE A 61 6.45 -2.57 7.44
CA PHE A 61 6.92 -1.31 8.00
C PHE A 61 5.79 -0.55 8.69
N ASP A 62 6.06 0.07 9.83
CA ASP A 62 5.11 0.97 10.49
C ASP A 62 5.01 2.31 9.71
N ILE A 63 3.92 3.05 9.86
CA ILE A 63 3.75 4.38 9.24
C ILE A 63 4.85 5.38 9.66
N THR A 64 5.44 5.19 10.84
CA THR A 64 6.58 6.00 11.31
C THR A 64 7.83 5.77 10.46
N GLU A 65 7.90 4.68 9.71
CA GLU A 65 9.03 4.27 8.88
C GLU A 65 8.82 4.57 7.38
N ALA A 66 7.83 5.40 7.03
CA ALA A 66 7.52 5.72 5.63
C ALA A 66 8.70 6.25 4.80
N ASP A 67 9.65 6.93 5.46
CA ASP A 67 10.85 7.45 4.78
C ASP A 67 11.84 6.32 4.42
N LEU A 68 11.85 5.21 5.19
CA LEU A 68 12.62 4.00 4.85
C LEU A 68 11.96 3.25 3.69
N VAL A 69 10.63 3.20 3.65
CA VAL A 69 9.87 2.66 2.52
C VAL A 69 10.21 3.38 1.22
N ALA A 70 10.29 4.72 1.25
CA ALA A 70 10.68 5.51 0.09
C ALA A 70 12.11 5.19 -0.39
N GLN A 71 13.05 4.96 0.54
CA GLN A 71 14.42 4.54 0.21
C GLN A 71 14.42 3.16 -0.46
N HIS A 72 13.71 2.18 0.10
CA HIS A 72 13.57 0.84 -0.47
C HIS A 72 12.99 0.82 -1.90
N LEU A 73 12.12 1.78 -2.23
CA LEU A 73 11.53 1.91 -3.56
C LEU A 73 12.43 2.65 -4.57
N THR A 74 13.40 3.43 -4.09
CA THR A 74 14.27 4.26 -4.95
C THR A 74 15.64 3.63 -5.19
N ASP A 75 16.10 2.74 -4.30
CA ASP A 75 17.41 2.08 -4.40
C ASP A 75 17.44 0.89 -5.40
N SER A 76 16.47 0.80 -6.33
CA SER A 76 16.40 -0.19 -7.42
C SER A 76 16.69 0.44 -8.79
#